data_AF-A0A538AIV8-F1
#
_entry.id   AF-A0A538AIV8-F1
#
_cell.length_a   1.000
_cell.length_b   1.000
_cell.length_c   1.000
_cell.angle_alpha   90.00
_cell.angle_beta   90.00
_cell.angle_gamma   90.00
#
_symmetry.space_group_name_H-M   'P 1'
#
loop_
_entity.id
_entity.type
_entity.pdbx_description
1 polymer ?
#
loop_
_entity_poly.entity_id
_entity_poly.type
_entity_poly.pdbx_seq_one_letter_code
_entity_poly.pdbx_strand_id
1 'polypeptide(L)'
;MARRRRFSEEAFGPTLERLMLENGVTYRALATKTKLSAGYLNHLVHGNRPVPSNDIVRTLAAALDVEPEHFREYRLRVITERLEAMPGLIDRLYKRLGEGG
;
A
#
# COMPACT_ATOMS: atom_id res chain seq x y z
N MET A 1 16.57 16.42 -5.60
CA MET A 1 15.79 15.17 -5.55
C MET A 1 14.34 15.52 -5.85
N ALA A 2 13.68 14.79 -6.75
CA ALA A 2 12.26 15.05 -7.05
C ALA A 2 11.43 14.80 -5.79
N ARG A 3 10.48 15.70 -5.49
CA ARG A 3 9.57 15.56 -4.35
C ARG A 3 8.75 14.29 -4.55
N ARG A 4 8.88 13.31 -3.64
CA ARG A 4 8.09 12.07 -3.65
C ARG A 4 6.59 12.43 -3.71
N ARG A 5 5.86 11.81 -4.64
CA ARG A 5 4.40 11.94 -4.68
C ARG A 5 3.84 11.42 -3.36
N ARG A 6 2.86 12.12 -2.78
CA ARG A 6 2.21 11.67 -1.53
C ARG A 6 1.57 10.28 -1.72
N PHE A 7 1.03 10.01 -2.89
CA PHE A 7 0.29 8.79 -3.21
C PHE A 7 0.92 8.07 -4.41
N SER A 8 1.12 6.75 -4.29
CA SER A 8 1.50 5.89 -5.41
C SER A 8 0.27 5.52 -6.25
N GLU A 9 0.44 5.46 -7.57
CA GLU A 9 -0.58 4.93 -8.49
C GLU A 9 -0.30 3.47 -8.89
N GLU A 10 0.91 2.98 -8.59
CA GLU A 10 1.37 1.63 -8.85
C GLU A 10 0.79 0.61 -7.86
N ALA A 11 0.92 -0.67 -8.19
CA ALA A 11 0.60 -1.75 -7.26
C ALA A 11 1.56 -1.78 -6.06
N PHE A 12 1.12 -2.46 -4.99
CA PHE A 12 1.87 -2.57 -3.74
C PHE A 12 3.33 -3.00 -3.92
N GLY A 13 3.58 -4.07 -4.66
CA GLY A 13 4.91 -4.67 -4.83
C GLY A 13 5.92 -3.72 -5.50
N PRO A 14 5.64 -3.19 -6.71
CA PRO A 14 6.49 -2.19 -7.35
C PRO A 14 6.68 -0.91 -6.51
N THR A 15 5.62 -0.46 -5.82
CA THR A 15 5.73 0.68 -4.89
C THR A 15 6.73 0.39 -3.77
N LEU A 16 6.67 -0.81 -3.17
CA LEU A 16 7.57 -1.23 -2.11
C LEU A 16 9.02 -1.32 -2.60
N GLU A 17 9.26 -1.92 -3.77
CA GLU A 17 10.59 -2.02 -4.37
C GLU A 17 11.20 -0.65 -4.67
N ARG A 18 10.41 0.26 -5.28
CA ARG A 18 10.84 1.63 -5.54
C ARG A 18 11.20 2.36 -4.24
N LEU A 19 10.38 2.24 -3.19
CA LEU A 19 10.67 2.86 -1.89
C LEU A 19 11.94 2.29 -1.25
N MET A 20 12.19 0.99 -1.41
CA MET A 20 13.43 0.37 -0.95
C MET A 20 14.66 0.95 -1.66
N LEU A 21 14.58 1.09 -2.99
CA LEU A 21 15.64 1.71 -3.80
C LEU A 21 15.89 3.17 -3.40
N GLU A 22 14.83 3.96 -3.25
CA GLU A 22 14.92 5.38 -2.86
C GLU A 22 15.51 5.57 -1.45
N ASN A 23 15.22 4.64 -0.53
CA ASN A 23 15.76 4.66 0.84
C ASN A 23 17.13 3.97 0.95
N GLY A 24 17.66 3.39 -0.13
CA GLY A 24 18.90 2.63 -0.12
C GLY A 24 18.87 1.41 0.81
N VAL A 25 17.70 0.80 1.02
CA VAL A 25 17.55 -0.37 1.92
C VAL A 25 17.41 -1.66 1.14
N THR A 26 18.16 -2.69 1.57
CA THR A 26 18.03 -4.05 1.03
C THR A 26 16.87 -4.80 1.69
N TYR A 27 16.43 -5.91 1.10
CA TYR A 27 15.44 -6.80 1.74
C TYR A 27 15.84 -7.23 3.14
N ARG A 28 17.13 -7.53 3.37
CA ARG A 28 17.65 -7.92 4.69
C ARG A 28 17.60 -6.77 5.68
N ALA A 29 17.98 -5.55 5.25
CA ALA A 29 17.93 -4.37 6.10
C ALA A 29 16.48 -4.02 6.47
N LEU A 30 15.56 -4.05 5.50
CA LEU A 30 14.14 -3.79 5.74
C LEU A 30 13.53 -4.86 6.66
N ALA A 31 13.84 -6.14 6.43
CA ALA A 31 13.44 -7.26 7.28
C ALA A 31 13.82 -7.03 8.75
N THR A 32 15.06 -6.62 9.01
CA THR A 32 15.53 -6.28 10.36
C THR A 32 14.74 -5.11 10.97
N LYS A 33 14.51 -4.03 10.21
CA LYS A 33 13.75 -2.86 10.68
C LYS A 33 12.31 -3.20 11.04
N THR A 34 11.69 -4.10 10.28
CA THR A 34 10.24 -4.40 10.39
C THR A 34 9.95 -5.69 11.17
N LYS A 35 10.99 -6.43 11.58
CA LYS A 35 10.89 -7.79 12.16
C LYS A 35 10.15 -8.78 11.23
N LEU A 36 10.25 -8.58 9.92
CA LEU A 36 9.70 -9.49 8.90
C LEU A 36 10.84 -10.33 8.32
N SER A 37 10.51 -11.39 7.58
CA SER A 37 11.55 -12.15 6.86
C SER A 37 11.86 -11.52 5.50
N ALA A 38 13.12 -11.56 5.08
CA ALA A 38 13.52 -11.09 3.74
C ALA A 38 12.81 -11.85 2.62
N GLY A 39 12.56 -13.15 2.82
CA GLY A 39 11.78 -13.97 1.88
C GLY A 39 10.33 -13.50 1.75
N TYR A 40 9.69 -13.12 2.87
CA TYR A 40 8.35 -12.55 2.83
C TYR A 40 8.31 -11.23 2.06
N LEU A 41 9.25 -10.32 2.33
CA LEU A 41 9.34 -9.04 1.60
C LEU A 41 9.57 -9.23 0.09
N ASN A 42 10.43 -10.18 -0.28
CA ASN A 42 10.66 -10.56 -1.68
C ASN A 42 9.34 -11.05 -2.34
N HIS A 43 8.61 -11.94 -1.67
CA HIS A 43 7.32 -12.39 -2.19
C HIS A 43 6.28 -11.25 -2.31
N LEU A 44 6.29 -10.27 -1.41
CA LEU A 44 5.41 -9.09 -1.50
C LEU A 44 5.77 -8.21 -2.71
N VAL A 45 7.05 -7.97 -2.95
CA VAL A 45 7.51 -7.16 -4.09
C VAL A 45 7.10 -7.79 -5.42
N HIS A 46 7.29 -9.10 -5.58
CA HIS A 46 6.96 -9.79 -6.83
C HIS A 46 5.50 -10.26 -6.93
N GLY A 47 4.62 -9.90 -5.97
CA GLY A 47 3.21 -10.26 -6.02
C GLY A 47 2.91 -11.75 -5.82
N ASN A 48 3.89 -12.53 -5.36
CA ASN A 48 3.76 -13.96 -5.05
C ASN A 48 2.98 -14.20 -3.74
N ARG A 49 2.71 -13.13 -2.98
CA ARG A 49 1.84 -13.12 -1.81
C ARG A 49 0.85 -11.95 -1.95
N PRO A 50 -0.36 -12.10 -1.39
CA PRO A 50 -1.31 -11.00 -1.36
C PRO A 50 -0.77 -9.82 -0.55
N VAL A 51 -1.30 -8.63 -0.83
CA VAL A 51 -1.01 -7.42 -0.05
C VAL A 51 -1.31 -7.68 1.43
N PRO A 52 -0.38 -7.36 2.34
CA PRO A 52 -0.48 -7.77 3.74
C PRO A 52 -1.52 -6.95 4.51
N SER A 53 -1.75 -7.24 5.79
CA SER A 53 -2.70 -6.48 6.63
C SER A 53 -2.30 -5.01 6.78
N ASN A 54 -3.25 -4.14 7.16
CA ASN A 54 -2.99 -2.72 7.36
C ASN A 54 -1.90 -2.45 8.43
N ASP A 55 -1.76 -3.31 9.43
CA ASP A 55 -0.68 -3.22 10.43
C ASP A 55 0.71 -3.43 9.80
N ILE A 56 0.84 -4.44 8.94
CA ILE A 56 2.09 -4.69 8.23
C ILE A 56 2.37 -3.56 7.25
N VAL A 57 1.36 -3.04 6.53
CA VAL A 57 1.54 -1.87 5.65
C VAL A 57 2.02 -0.66 6.44
N ARG A 58 1.44 -0.37 7.61
CA ARG A 58 1.90 0.71 8.50
C ARG A 58 3.36 0.53 8.92
N THR A 59 3.73 -0.70 9.27
CA THR A 59 5.10 -1.05 9.68
C THR A 59 6.10 -0.82 8.55
N LEU A 60 5.76 -1.25 7.33
CA LEU A 60 6.58 -1.04 6.14
C LEU A 60 6.70 0.45 5.77
N ALA A 61 5.59 1.18 5.82
CA ALA A 61 5.54 2.61 5.52
C ALA A 61 6.44 3.41 6.48
N ALA A 62 6.31 3.17 7.79
CA ALA A 62 7.16 3.78 8.80
C ALA A 62 8.66 3.47 8.60
N ALA A 63 9.00 2.23 8.23
CA ALA A 63 10.39 1.83 7.99
C ALA A 63 11.01 2.45 6.71
N LEU A 64 10.17 2.97 5.80
CA LEU A 64 10.54 3.55 4.51
C LEU A 64 10.25 5.06 4.42
N ASP A 65 9.97 5.70 5.55
CA ASP A 65 9.73 7.14 5.69
C ASP A 65 8.62 7.66 4.77
N VAL A 66 7.48 6.96 4.78
CA VAL A 66 6.24 7.37 4.12
C VAL A 66 5.03 7.11 4.99
N GLU A 67 3.94 7.83 4.73
CA GLU A 67 2.64 7.51 5.30
C GLU A 67 2.05 6.24 4.67
N PRO A 68 1.23 5.45 5.39
CA PRO A 68 0.58 4.25 4.85
C PRO A 68 -0.28 4.53 3.61
N GLU A 69 -0.88 5.73 3.53
CA GLU A 69 -1.67 6.19 2.39
C GLU A 69 -0.85 6.33 1.11
N HIS A 70 0.48 6.29 1.17
CA HIS A 70 1.29 6.19 -0.02
C HIS A 70 0.91 4.94 -0.84
N PHE A 71 0.59 3.83 -0.17
CA PHE A 71 0.13 2.60 -0.82
C PHE A 71 -1.34 2.73 -1.24
N ARG A 72 -1.62 2.40 -2.51
CA ARG A 72 -2.98 2.44 -3.08
C ARG A 72 -3.93 1.49 -2.37
N GLU A 73 -3.49 0.28 -2.09
CA GLU A 73 -4.31 -0.77 -1.49
C GLU A 73 -4.69 -0.46 -0.03
N TYR A 74 -3.84 0.26 0.70
CA TYR A 74 -4.19 0.79 2.02
C TYR A 74 -5.35 1.78 1.93
N ARG A 75 -5.25 2.77 1.02
CA ARG A 75 -6.32 3.75 0.81
C ARG A 75 -7.63 3.08 0.38
N LEU A 76 -7.56 2.09 -0.51
CA LEU A 76 -8.75 1.35 -0.96
C LEU A 76 -9.44 0.67 0.23
N ARG A 77 -8.72 -0.05 1.09
CA ARG A 77 -9.32 -0.69 2.26
C ARG A 77 -9.95 0.32 3.22
N VAL A 78 -9.25 1.41 3.52
CA VAL A 78 -9.78 2.48 4.40
C VAL A 78 -11.05 3.10 3.83
N ILE A 79 -11.10 3.30 2.50
CA ILE A 79 -12.30 3.83 1.84
C ILE A 79 -13.43 2.81 1.89
N THR A 80 -13.18 1.55 1.55
CA THR A 80 -14.19 0.48 1.58
C THR A 80 -14.81 0.31 2.97
N GLU A 81 -13.98 0.21 4.02
CA GLU A 81 -14.44 0.09 5.41
C GLU A 81 -15.36 1.27 5.82
N ARG A 82 -15.04 2.48 5.36
CA ARG A 82 -15.88 3.67 5.63
C ARG A 82 -17.15 3.69 4.80
N LEU A 83 -17.10 3.20 3.56
CA LEU A 83 -18.25 3.13 2.68
C LEU A 83 -19.29 2.13 3.19
N GLU A 84 -18.85 1.00 3.75
CA GLU A 84 -19.75 0.00 4.36
C GLU A 84 -20.61 0.59 5.49
N ALA A 85 -20.06 1.56 6.24
CA ALA A 85 -20.80 2.32 7.25
C ALA A 85 -21.71 3.42 6.68
N MET A 86 -21.70 3.65 5.36
CA MET A 86 -22.42 4.72 4.68
C MET A 86 -23.17 4.22 3.42
N PRO A 87 -24.22 3.38 3.56
CA PRO A 87 -24.93 2.80 2.41
C PRO A 87 -25.43 3.83 1.39
N GLY A 88 -25.99 4.95 1.86
CA GLY A 88 -26.47 6.00 0.94
C GLY A 88 -25.35 6.67 0.12
N LEU A 89 -24.10 6.63 0.58
CA LEU A 89 -22.97 7.08 -0.25
C LEU A 89 -22.57 6.02 -1.28
N ILE A 90 -22.65 4.72 -0.93
CA ILE A 90 -22.47 3.62 -1.89
C ILE A 90 -23.48 3.77 -3.04
N ASP A 91 -24.77 3.95 -2.74
CA ASP A 91 -25.81 4.09 -3.77
C ASP A 91 -25.52 5.27 -4.72
N ARG A 92 -25.09 6.41 -4.17
CA ARG A 92 -24.71 7.58 -4.98
C ARG A 92 -23.49 7.32 -5.85
N LEU A 93 -22.48 6.62 -5.33
CA LEU A 93 -21.29 6.26 -6.09
C LEU A 93 -21.63 5.24 -7.18
N TYR A 94 -22.46 4.25 -6.87
CA TYR A 94 -22.93 3.25 -7.83
C TYR A 94 -23.76 3.90 -8.95
N LYS A 95 -24.71 4.78 -8.63
CA LYS A 95 -25.45 5.54 -9.66
C LYS A 95 -24.53 6.38 -10.56
N ARG A 96 -23.44 6.92 -10.00
CA ARG A 96 -22.51 7.79 -10.72
C ARG A 96 -21.50 7.02 -11.58
N LEU A 97 -21.06 5.85 -11.14
CA LEU A 97 -19.91 5.13 -11.69
C LEU A 97 -20.26 3.73 -12.24
N GLY A 98 -21.38 3.16 -11.80
CA GLY A 98 -21.83 1.80 -12.12
C GLY A 98 -22.61 1.68 -13.44
N GLU A 99 -23.16 2.78 -13.94
CA GLU A 99 -23.80 2.86 -15.26
C GLU A 99 -22.94 3.73 -16.18
N GLY A 100 -21.96 3.10 -16.84
CA GLY A 100 -21.00 3.78 -17.72
C GLY A 100 -19.85 2.92 -18.21
N GLY A 101 -20.09 1.63 -18.45
CA GLY A 101 -19.21 0.70 -19.16
C GLY A 101 -19.95 0.11 -20.35
#